data_AF-A0A1L9WMN9-F1
#
_entry.id   AF-A0A1L9WMN9-F1
#
_cell.length_a   1.000
_cell.length_b   1.000
_cell.length_c   1.000
_cell.angle_alpha   90.00
_cell.angle_beta   90.00
_cell.angle_gamma   90.00
#
_symmetry.space_group_name_H-M   'P 1'
#
loop_
_entity.id
_entity.type
_entity.pdbx_description
1 polymer ?
#
loop_
_entity_poly.entity_id
_entity_poly.type
_entity_poly.pdbx_seq_one_letter_code
_entity_poly.pdbx_strand_id
1 'polypeptide(L)'
;MEVTKTATFGLAPVAIEPLGSFYLAALTEIQQTYNRLPAIAELDLRFTPISGQSEMTGECLVFPFLLSATERTTLDQRKLGFANVVHALSTQTLFVGMSLEVKIVFKL
;
A
#
# COMPACT_ATOMS: atom_id res chain seq x y z
N MET A 1 -1.69 2.57 -19.91
CA MET A 1 -2.92 1.93 -19.39
C MET A 1 -2.76 1.78 -17.88
N GLU A 2 -3.83 1.75 -17.09
CA GLU A 2 -3.71 1.76 -15.63
C GLU A 2 -4.60 0.70 -14.97
N VAL A 3 -4.09 0.05 -13.94
CA VAL A 3 -4.84 -0.91 -13.11
C VAL A 3 -4.81 -0.41 -11.67
N THR A 4 -5.98 -0.23 -11.08
CA THR A 4 -6.12 0.21 -9.68
C THR A 4 -6.48 -0.97 -8.78
N LYS A 5 -5.82 -1.06 -7.62
CA LYS A 5 -6.12 -2.02 -6.56
C LYS A 5 -6.23 -1.29 -5.24
N THR A 6 -7.25 -1.62 -4.46
CA THR A 6 -7.50 -1.00 -3.16
C THR A 6 -7.74 -2.09 -2.13
N ALA A 7 -7.18 -1.90 -0.93
CA ALA A 7 -7.45 -2.74 0.23
C ALA A 7 -7.48 -1.89 1.49
N THR A 8 -8.43 -2.20 2.37
CA THR A 8 -8.48 -1.65 3.72
C THR A 8 -7.85 -2.65 4.66
N PHE A 9 -6.81 -2.20 5.34
CA PHE A 9 -6.17 -2.89 6.44
C PHE A 9 -6.79 -2.42 7.76
N GLY A 10 -6.72 -3.29 8.77
CA GLY A 10 -7.20 -3.01 10.10
C GLY A 10 -6.39 -1.90 10.80
N LEU A 11 -6.34 -1.98 12.12
CA LEU A 11 -5.69 -0.94 12.92
C LEU A 11 -4.18 -1.00 12.74
N ALA A 12 -3.57 0.17 12.57
CA ALA A 12 -2.13 0.31 12.57
C ALA A 12 -1.54 -0.02 13.97
N PRO A 13 -0.37 -0.68 14.04
CA PRO A 13 0.50 -1.03 12.92
C PRO A 13 0.00 -2.25 12.13
N VAL A 14 0.12 -2.17 10.80
CA VAL A 14 -0.29 -3.24 9.89
C VAL A 14 0.87 -4.19 9.67
N ALA A 15 0.67 -5.50 9.81
CA ALA A 15 1.72 -6.49 9.62
C ALA A 15 2.25 -6.55 8.17
N ILE A 16 3.52 -6.90 8.01
CA ILE A 16 4.21 -6.98 6.70
C ILE A 16 3.60 -8.07 5.81
N GLU A 17 3.25 -9.23 6.37
CA GLU A 17 2.73 -10.37 5.60
C GLU A 17 1.43 -10.06 4.81
N PRO A 18 0.36 -9.51 5.42
CA PRO A 18 -0.85 -9.20 4.67
C PRO A 18 -0.62 -8.10 3.61
N LEU A 19 0.27 -7.13 3.87
CA LEU A 19 0.67 -6.12 2.90
C LEU A 19 1.37 -6.78 1.69
N GLY A 20 2.37 -7.63 1.96
CA GLY A 20 3.11 -8.34 0.92
C GLY A 20 2.19 -9.23 0.07
N SER A 21 1.29 -9.98 0.70
CA SER A 21 0.33 -10.83 0.00
C SER A 21 -0.62 -10.03 -0.89
N PHE A 22 -1.14 -8.90 -0.42
CA PHE A 22 -1.98 -8.00 -1.23
C PHE A 22 -1.26 -7.51 -2.48
N TYR A 23 -0.02 -7.03 -2.33
CA TYR A 23 0.75 -6.49 -3.44
C TYR A 23 1.16 -7.56 -4.45
N LEU A 24 1.56 -8.74 -3.97
CA LEU A 24 1.93 -9.85 -4.84
C LEU A 24 0.72 -10.38 -5.64
N ALA A 25 -0.44 -10.49 -5.00
CA ALA A 25 -1.67 -10.88 -5.68
C ALA A 25 -2.01 -9.91 -6.80
N ALA A 26 -1.93 -8.59 -6.54
CA ALA A 26 -2.15 -7.56 -7.54
C ALA A 26 -1.19 -7.68 -8.74
N LEU A 27 0.11 -7.84 -8.48
CA LEU A 27 1.10 -8.02 -9.56
C LEU A 27 0.87 -9.30 -10.36
N THR A 28 0.49 -10.39 -9.70
CA THR A 28 0.25 -11.69 -10.33
C THR A 28 -0.95 -11.62 -11.27
N GLU A 29 -2.05 -11.01 -10.82
CA GLU A 29 -3.26 -10.80 -11.64
C GLU A 29 -2.95 -9.95 -12.89
N ILE A 30 -2.19 -8.87 -12.71
CA ILE A 30 -1.77 -8.01 -13.82
C ILE A 30 -0.89 -8.79 -14.81
N GLN A 31 0.07 -9.56 -14.31
CA GLN A 31 0.94 -10.38 -15.14
C GLN A 31 0.15 -11.42 -15.94
N GLN A 32 -0.84 -12.07 -15.33
CA GLN A 32 -1.70 -13.05 -16.01
C GLN A 32 -2.61 -12.40 -17.05
N THR A 33 -3.12 -11.19 -16.77
CA THR A 33 -4.09 -10.51 -17.65
C THR A 33 -3.40 -9.83 -18.84
N TYR A 34 -2.23 -9.23 -18.62
CA TYR A 34 -1.56 -8.38 -19.61
C TYR A 34 -0.22 -8.92 -20.09
N ASN A 35 0.23 -10.07 -19.59
CA ASN A 35 1.53 -10.68 -19.90
C ASN A 35 2.73 -9.73 -19.65
N ARG A 36 2.56 -8.75 -18.76
CA ARG A 36 3.58 -7.75 -18.42
C ARG A 36 3.46 -7.35 -16.96
N LEU A 37 4.60 -7.01 -16.35
CA LEU A 37 4.65 -6.39 -15.03
C LEU A 37 4.78 -4.87 -15.14
N PRO A 38 4.06 -4.11 -14.30
CA PRO A 38 4.16 -2.65 -14.28
C PRO A 38 5.55 -2.23 -13.82
N ALA A 39 6.08 -1.16 -14.42
CA ALA A 39 7.34 -0.57 -14.00
C ALA A 39 7.15 0.45 -12.87
N ILE A 40 5.95 1.02 -12.75
CA ILE A 40 5.62 2.07 -11.79
C ILE A 40 4.32 1.71 -11.08
N ALA A 41 4.30 1.88 -9.77
CA ALA A 41 3.13 1.83 -8.92
C ALA A 41 3.03 3.13 -8.12
N GLU A 42 1.96 3.89 -8.32
CA GLU A 42 1.58 5.02 -7.48
C GLU A 42 0.76 4.51 -6.30
N LEU A 43 1.02 4.99 -5.09
CA LEU A 43 0.35 4.55 -3.89
C LEU A 43 -0.24 5.73 -3.16
N ASP A 44 -1.50 5.61 -2.77
CA ASP A 44 -2.13 6.51 -1.83
C ASP A 44 -2.40 5.72 -0.55
N LEU A 45 -1.71 6.08 0.53
CA LEU A 45 -1.94 5.52 1.86
C LEU A 45 -2.82 6.48 2.64
N ARG A 46 -4.02 6.03 2.99
CA ARG A 46 -5.01 6.82 3.71
C ARG A 46 -5.18 6.29 5.13
N PHE A 47 -4.85 7.11 6.12
CA PHE A 47 -5.08 6.81 7.53
C PHE A 47 -6.34 7.53 8.01
N THR A 48 -7.30 6.76 8.50
CA THR A 48 -8.59 7.27 8.99
C THR A 48 -8.75 6.93 10.47
N PRO A 49 -9.04 7.91 11.34
CA PRO A 49 -9.38 7.64 12.73
C PRO A 49 -10.65 6.76 12.83
N ILE A 50 -10.68 5.83 13.78
CA ILE A 50 -11.92 5.08 14.07
C ILE A 50 -12.91 6.06 14.70
N SER A 51 -14.09 6.21 14.10
CA SER A 51 -15.14 7.08 14.61
C SER A 51 -15.52 6.67 16.05
N GLY A 52 -15.17 7.50 17.03
CA GLY A 52 -15.41 7.25 18.46
C GLY A 52 -14.28 7.66 19.41
N GLN A 53 -13.08 7.94 18.91
CA GLN A 53 -11.98 8.47 19.72
C GLN A 53 -11.64 9.93 19.35
N SER A 54 -12.15 10.82 20.19
CA SER A 54 -11.63 12.12 20.59
C SER A 54 -11.39 13.23 19.56
N GLU A 55 -11.84 14.41 19.97
CA GLU A 55 -11.85 15.73 19.33
C GLU A 55 -10.46 16.38 19.14
N MET A 56 -9.43 15.58 18.86
CA MET A 56 -8.14 16.08 18.39
C MET A 56 -7.99 15.80 16.90
N THR A 57 -8.32 16.81 16.08
CA THR A 57 -7.85 16.92 14.68
C THR A 57 -8.13 15.67 13.82
N GLY A 58 -9.41 15.36 13.64
CA GLY A 58 -9.90 14.24 12.80
C GLY A 58 -9.69 14.46 11.30
N GLU A 59 -8.45 14.66 10.87
CA GLU A 59 -8.10 14.80 9.46
C GLU A 59 -7.64 13.45 8.90
N CYS A 60 -8.25 13.08 7.79
CA CYS A 60 -7.84 11.96 6.96
C CYS A 60 -6.44 12.28 6.39
N LEU A 61 -5.42 11.54 6.81
CA LEU A 61 -4.04 11.76 6.36
C LEU A 61 -3.76 10.88 5.15
N VAL A 62 -3.40 11.51 4.02
CA VAL A 62 -3.08 10.82 2.76
C VAL A 62 -1.61 11.03 2.42
N PHE A 63 -0.89 9.92 2.23
CA PHE A 63 0.52 9.94 1.86
C PHE A 63 0.72 9.31 0.46
N PRO A 64 1.10 10.13 -0.54
CA PRO A 64 1.42 9.61 -1.86
C PRO A 64 2.84 9.04 -1.90
N PHE A 65 3.01 7.86 -2.48
CA PHE A 65 4.31 7.26 -2.78
C PHE A 65 4.39 6.82 -4.23
N LEU A 66 5.62 6.76 -4.75
CA LEU A 66 5.92 6.17 -6.05
C LEU A 66 6.90 5.02 -5.84
N LEU A 67 6.50 3.81 -6.23
CA LEU A 67 7.40 2.67 -6.31
C LEU A 67 7.73 2.41 -7.77
N SER A 68 8.99 2.64 -8.13
CA SER A 68 9.52 2.29 -9.44
C SER A 68 10.33 1.00 -9.36
N ALA A 69 10.17 0.14 -10.34
CA ALA A 69 10.96 -1.06 -10.50
C ALA A 69 11.83 -0.97 -11.75
N THR A 70 13.05 -1.50 -11.64
CA THR A 70 13.98 -1.62 -12.76
C THR A 70 13.97 -3.05 -13.30
N GLU A 71 14.66 -3.29 -14.41
CA GLU A 71 14.88 -4.64 -14.95
C GLU A 71 15.59 -5.58 -13.95
N ARG A 72 16.32 -5.01 -12.98
CA ARG A 72 17.03 -5.76 -11.93
C ARG A 72 16.15 -6.06 -10.71
N THR A 73 14.98 -5.43 -10.60
CA THR A 73 14.13 -5.52 -9.40
C THR A 73 13.20 -6.74 -9.49
N THR A 74 13.46 -7.74 -8.65
CA THR A 74 12.67 -8.99 -8.61
C THR A 74 11.27 -8.77 -8.01
N LEU A 75 10.33 -9.68 -8.27
CA LEU A 75 8.99 -9.63 -7.68
C LEU A 75 9.03 -9.62 -6.14
N ASP A 76 9.88 -10.45 -5.54
CA ASP A 76 10.06 -10.47 -4.09
C ASP A 76 10.60 -9.16 -3.53
N GLN A 77 11.54 -8.51 -4.22
CA GLN A 77 12.04 -7.19 -3.82
C GLN A 77 10.95 -6.12 -3.89
N ARG A 78 10.11 -6.14 -4.93
CA ARG A 78 8.97 -5.21 -5.05
C ARG A 78 7.96 -5.44 -3.92
N LYS A 79 7.63 -6.70 -3.64
CA LYS A 79 6.74 -7.13 -2.54
C LYS A 79 7.26 -6.66 -1.19
N LEU A 80 8.51 -6.98 -0.88
CA LEU A 80 9.15 -6.61 0.39
C LEU A 80 9.31 -5.10 0.51
N GLY A 81 9.71 -4.41 -0.57
CA GLY A 81 9.84 -2.95 -0.60
C GLY A 81 8.52 -2.26 -0.27
N PHE A 82 7.44 -2.64 -0.95
CA PHE A 82 6.09 -2.16 -0.65
C PHE A 82 5.70 -2.43 0.81
N ALA A 83 5.78 -3.70 1.25
CA ALA A 83 5.30 -4.10 2.55
C ALA A 83 6.08 -3.42 3.69
N ASN A 84 7.40 -3.29 3.56
CA ASN A 84 8.25 -2.62 4.53
C ASN A 84 7.97 -1.12 4.62
N VAL A 85 7.78 -0.43 3.49
CA VAL A 85 7.47 1.01 3.48
C VAL A 85 6.14 1.26 4.18
N VAL A 86 5.10 0.51 3.79
CA VAL A 86 3.76 0.70 4.37
C VAL A 86 3.74 0.30 5.85
N HIS A 87 4.42 -0.78 6.23
CA HIS A 87 4.56 -1.19 7.62
C HIS A 87 5.26 -0.10 8.46
N ALA A 88 6.43 0.36 8.02
CA ALA A 88 7.22 1.36 8.75
C ALA A 88 6.46 2.69 8.92
N LEU A 89 5.62 3.06 7.94
CA LEU A 89 4.71 4.19 8.08
C LEU A 89 3.63 3.89 9.11
N SER A 90 2.97 2.74 9.03
CA SER A 90 1.93 2.36 9.99
C SER A 90 2.42 2.26 11.45
N THR A 91 3.74 2.08 11.68
CA THR A 91 4.33 2.05 13.02
C THR A 91 4.59 3.43 13.64
N GLN A 92 4.42 4.52 12.88
CA GLN A 92 4.60 5.86 13.42
C GLN A 92 3.54 6.14 14.50
N THR A 93 3.94 6.77 15.59
CA THR A 93 3.06 7.07 16.74
C THR A 93 1.82 7.86 16.35
N LEU A 94 1.90 8.68 15.30
CA LEU A 94 0.79 9.46 14.75
C LEU A 94 -0.38 8.61 14.23
N PHE A 95 -0.12 7.38 13.77
CA PHE A 95 -1.14 6.55 13.12
C PHE A 95 -1.64 5.40 13.98
N VAL A 96 -1.09 5.22 15.19
CA VAL A 96 -1.47 4.12 16.08
C VAL A 96 -2.98 4.12 16.30
N GLY A 97 -3.61 2.96 16.04
CA GLY A 97 -5.06 2.81 16.19
C GLY A 97 -5.90 3.40 15.06
N MET A 98 -5.31 4.00 14.02
CA MET A 98 -6.02 4.39 12.81
C MET A 98 -6.20 3.21 11.85
N SER A 99 -7.27 3.21 11.07
CA SER A 99 -7.43 2.26 9.95
C SER A 99 -6.65 2.75 8.74
N LEU A 100 -5.95 1.84 8.08
CA LEU A 100 -5.17 2.12 6.87
C LEU A 100 -5.90 1.61 5.63
N GLU A 101 -6.26 2.49 4.71
CA GLU A 101 -6.63 2.13 3.35
C GLU A 101 -5.43 2.35 2.42
N VAL A 102 -5.12 1.34 1.61
CA VAL A 102 -4.07 1.39 0.58
C VAL A 102 -4.74 1.35 -0.77
N LYS A 103 -4.48 2.36 -1.59
CA LYS A 103 -4.80 2.36 -3.02
C LYS A 103 -3.50 2.34 -3.81
N ILE A 104 -3.44 1.49 -4.83
CA ILE A 104 -2.29 1.35 -5.72
C ILE A 104 -2.76 1.50 -7.17
N VAL A 105 -2.12 2.37 -7.92
CA VAL A 105 -2.32 2.55 -9.36
C VAL A 105 -1.08 2.09 -10.09
N PHE A 106 -1.19 0.95 -10.77
CA PHE A 106 -0.12 0.37 -11.58
C PHE A 106 -0.15 0.94 -12.99
N LYS A 107 0.98 1.48 -13.46
CA LYS A 107 1.15 1.95 -14.85
C LYS A 107 1.70 0.81 -15.71
N LEU A 108 0.94 0.40 -16.73
CA LEU A 108 1.25 -0.70 -17.67
C LEU A 108 1.81 -0.22 -19.00
#